data_AF-A0A1J8QCW0-F1
#
_entry.id   AF-A0A1J8QCW0-F1
#
_cell.length_a   1.000
_cell.length_b   1.000
_cell.length_c   1.000
_cell.angle_alpha   90.00
_cell.angle_beta   90.00
_cell.angle_gamma   90.00
#
_symmetry.space_group_name_H-M   'P 1'
#
loop_
_entity.id
_entity.type
_entity.pdbx_description
1 polymer ?
#
loop_
_entity_poly.entity_id
_entity_poly.type
_entity_poly.pdbx_seq_one_letter_code
_entity_poly.pdbx_strand_id
1 'polypeptide(L)'
;MTTTTSYELQPLTTLTSQAQQELAKWQEDRKRWEETLPVMGLLSQFLDLTPFLTENAVSASTDGRNLYFCPAFSATLDDKERIFLQAHLIWHCVAGHLTAPLVASPHRWHLACDHEVNSMLLKLGISLPSRALLFPTYFGRSAIEVYQWLSGHPRPQDETSLDVHPAALWAHNSSHMPDLGLIGLWRRRAHLAAQEAPAIPSMVAEFCLAR
;
A
#
# COMPACT_ATOMS: atom_id res chain seq x y z
N MET A 1 -22.09 -20.15 1.63
CA MET A 1 -21.68 -19.77 0.27
C MET A 1 -20.57 -18.74 0.40
N THR A 2 -19.32 -19.15 0.31
CA THR A 2 -18.17 -18.24 0.32
C THR A 2 -18.05 -17.64 -1.07
N THR A 3 -18.41 -16.36 -1.22
CA THR A 3 -18.07 -15.57 -2.39
C THR A 3 -16.56 -15.43 -2.44
N THR A 4 -15.90 -16.26 -3.23
CA THR A 4 -14.48 -16.09 -3.55
C THR A 4 -14.37 -14.90 -4.48
N THR A 5 -14.07 -13.72 -3.94
CA THR A 5 -13.82 -12.50 -4.69
C THR A 5 -12.61 -12.73 -5.61
N SER A 6 -12.80 -12.63 -6.94
CA SER A 6 -11.74 -12.85 -7.93
C SER A 6 -11.01 -11.54 -8.23
N TYR A 7 -9.72 -11.43 -7.91
CA TYR A 7 -8.86 -10.30 -8.26
C TYR A 7 -8.00 -10.64 -9.49
N GLU A 8 -8.64 -11.00 -10.59
CA GLU A 8 -7.93 -11.28 -11.85
C GLU A 8 -7.43 -9.97 -12.46
N LEU A 9 -6.10 -9.79 -12.52
CA LEU A 9 -5.47 -8.61 -13.12
C LEU A 9 -5.34 -8.83 -14.62
N GLN A 10 -6.23 -8.23 -15.41
CA GLN A 10 -6.10 -8.28 -16.87
C GLN A 10 -5.24 -7.11 -17.38
N PRO A 11 -4.14 -7.37 -18.12
CA PRO A 11 -3.34 -6.31 -18.72
C PRO A 11 -4.15 -5.52 -19.73
N LEU A 12 -4.13 -4.19 -19.63
CA LEU A 12 -4.66 -3.32 -20.67
C LEU A 12 -3.69 -3.33 -21.86
N THR A 13 -3.99 -4.16 -22.88
CA THR A 13 -3.22 -4.24 -24.13
C THR A 13 -3.21 -2.93 -24.91
N THR A 14 -4.27 -2.12 -24.75
CA THR A 14 -4.32 -0.70 -25.08
C THR A 14 -5.05 0.02 -23.94
N LEU A 15 -4.40 0.99 -23.29
CA LEU A 15 -5.05 1.78 -22.24
C LEU A 15 -6.25 2.53 -22.82
N THR A 16 -7.42 2.39 -22.20
CA THR A 16 -8.59 3.21 -22.52
C THR A 16 -8.28 4.69 -22.24
N SER A 17 -9.06 5.61 -22.82
CA SER A 17 -8.89 7.06 -22.54
C SER A 17 -8.96 7.37 -21.03
N GLN A 18 -9.86 6.71 -20.31
CA GLN A 18 -9.97 6.80 -18.85
C GLN A 18 -8.70 6.26 -18.17
N ALA A 19 -8.19 5.11 -18.58
CA ALA A 19 -6.97 4.54 -18.01
C ALA A 19 -5.74 5.44 -18.24
N GLN A 20 -5.64 6.08 -19.42
CA GLN A 20 -4.59 7.06 -19.70
C GLN A 20 -4.73 8.32 -18.83
N GLN A 21 -5.96 8.83 -18.66
CA GLN A 21 -6.23 9.99 -17.82
C GLN A 21 -5.89 9.72 -16.35
N GLU A 22 -6.31 8.59 -15.81
CA GLU A 22 -6.01 8.22 -14.42
C GLU A 22 -4.52 7.95 -14.22
N LEU A 23 -3.85 7.28 -15.17
CA LEU A 23 -2.40 7.11 -15.14
C LEU A 23 -1.65 8.45 -15.10
N ALA A 24 -2.08 9.43 -15.90
CA ALA A 24 -1.48 10.75 -15.91
C ALA A 24 -1.63 11.46 -14.54
N LYS A 25 -2.77 11.29 -13.85
CA LYS A 25 -2.96 11.83 -12.50
C LYS A 25 -1.98 11.21 -11.49
N TRP A 26 -1.81 9.89 -11.50
CA TRP A 26 -0.86 9.20 -10.62
C TRP A 26 0.60 9.62 -10.89
N GLN A 27 0.95 9.84 -12.15
CA GLN A 27 2.27 10.35 -12.54
C GLN A 27 2.48 11.79 -12.05
N GLU A 28 1.47 12.64 -12.14
CA GLU A 28 1.53 14.02 -11.65
C GLU A 28 1.70 14.08 -10.12
N ASP A 29 1.01 13.20 -9.38
CA ASP A 29 1.20 13.08 -7.93
C ASP A 29 2.67 12.75 -7.58
N ARG A 30 3.32 11.88 -8.36
CA ARG A 30 4.74 11.54 -8.16
C ARG A 30 5.66 12.73 -8.40
N LYS A 31 5.43 13.51 -9.47
CA LYS A 31 6.20 14.74 -9.72
C LYS A 31 6.06 15.72 -8.56
N ARG A 32 4.85 15.87 -8.02
CA ARG A 32 4.62 16.71 -6.84
C ARG A 32 5.42 16.26 -5.62
N TRP A 33 5.63 14.95 -5.42
CA TRP A 33 6.46 14.45 -4.32
C TRP A 33 7.93 14.80 -4.46
N GLU A 34 8.47 14.92 -5.67
CA GLU A 34 9.87 15.31 -5.88
C GLU A 34 10.17 16.67 -5.21
N GLU A 35 9.19 17.56 -5.19
CA GLU A 35 9.32 18.89 -4.57
C GLU A 35 8.87 18.91 -3.10
N THR A 36 7.83 18.15 -2.76
CA THR A 36 7.13 18.30 -1.46
C THR A 36 7.45 17.23 -0.43
N LEU A 37 7.87 16.04 -0.87
CA LEU A 37 8.19 14.91 -0.01
C LEU A 37 9.22 13.98 -0.69
N PRO A 38 10.51 14.38 -0.75
CA PRO A 38 11.52 13.72 -1.57
C PRO A 38 11.67 12.21 -1.35
N VAL A 39 11.50 11.74 -0.11
CA VAL A 39 11.51 10.30 0.21
C VAL A 39 10.43 9.53 -0.56
N MET A 40 9.25 10.11 -0.77
CA MET A 40 8.20 9.49 -1.59
C MET A 40 8.52 9.58 -3.07
N GLY A 41 9.11 10.69 -3.51
CA GLY A 41 9.65 10.83 -4.87
C GLY A 41 10.62 9.70 -5.19
N LEU A 42 11.65 9.50 -4.36
CA LEU A 42 12.62 8.42 -4.48
C LEU A 42 11.95 7.03 -4.50
N LEU A 43 11.16 6.71 -3.48
CA LEU A 43 10.58 5.37 -3.34
C LEU A 43 9.65 5.02 -4.50
N SER A 44 8.95 6.01 -5.06
CA SER A 44 8.05 5.81 -6.19
C SER A 44 8.77 5.39 -7.49
N GLN A 45 10.05 5.77 -7.66
CA GLN A 45 10.84 5.44 -8.86
C GLN A 45 11.16 3.94 -8.97
N PHE A 46 10.99 3.18 -7.88
CA PHE A 46 11.24 1.75 -7.86
C PHE A 46 10.02 0.89 -8.27
N LEU A 47 8.92 1.53 -8.65
CA LEU A 47 7.64 0.89 -8.93
C LEU A 47 7.03 1.41 -10.23
N ASP A 48 6.58 0.51 -11.10
CA ASP A 48 5.82 0.86 -12.28
C ASP A 48 4.36 1.16 -11.92
N LEU A 49 3.73 2.09 -12.64
CA LEU A 49 2.28 2.34 -12.53
C LEU A 49 1.56 1.46 -13.54
N THR A 50 0.70 0.55 -13.08
CA THR A 50 0.04 -0.43 -13.93
C THR A 50 -1.48 -0.36 -13.76
N PRO A 51 -2.17 0.42 -14.62
CA PRO A 51 -3.62 0.36 -14.71
C PRO A 51 -4.06 -1.05 -15.11
N PHE A 52 -5.12 -1.57 -14.48
CA PHE A 52 -5.69 -2.87 -14.82
C PHE A 52 -7.21 -2.85 -14.77
N LEU A 53 -7.84 -3.83 -15.42
CA LEU A 53 -9.29 -4.03 -15.34
C LEU A 53 -9.61 -5.13 -14.32
N THR A 54 -10.67 -4.92 -13.56
CA THR A 54 -11.20 -5.91 -12.62
C THR A 54 -12.71 -5.77 -12.49
N GLU A 55 -13.37 -6.87 -12.16
CA GLU A 55 -14.81 -6.89 -11.85
C GLU A 55 -15.10 -6.34 -10.43
N ASN A 56 -14.08 -6.20 -9.58
CA ASN A 56 -14.25 -5.66 -8.22
C ASN A 56 -14.20 -4.13 -8.20
N ALA A 57 -15.17 -3.52 -7.50
CA ALA A 57 -15.37 -2.08 -7.46
C ALA A 57 -14.25 -1.28 -6.76
N VAL A 58 -13.47 -1.91 -5.88
CA VAL A 58 -12.33 -1.33 -5.17
C VAL A 58 -11.13 -2.22 -5.42
N SER A 59 -10.16 -1.74 -6.18
CA SER A 59 -9.01 -2.56 -6.52
C SER A 59 -7.79 -1.69 -6.78
N ALA A 60 -6.93 -1.67 -5.78
CA ALA A 60 -5.56 -1.20 -5.90
C ALA A 60 -4.69 -2.11 -5.01
N SER A 61 -3.47 -2.40 -5.45
CA SER A 61 -2.55 -3.28 -4.71
C SER A 61 -1.12 -3.08 -5.22
N THR A 62 -0.17 -3.81 -4.65
CA THR A 62 1.21 -3.86 -5.14
C THR A 62 1.79 -5.25 -4.99
N ASP A 63 2.66 -5.63 -5.92
CA ASP A 63 3.52 -6.81 -5.80
C ASP A 63 4.99 -6.44 -5.50
N GLY A 64 5.25 -5.16 -5.20
CA GLY A 64 6.59 -4.62 -4.98
C GLY A 64 7.38 -4.31 -6.25
N ARG A 65 6.84 -4.58 -7.44
CA ARG A 65 7.37 -4.13 -8.74
C ARG A 65 6.42 -3.14 -9.41
N ASN A 66 5.13 -3.34 -9.24
CA ASN A 66 4.07 -2.54 -9.81
C ASN A 66 3.14 -2.00 -8.71
N LEU A 67 2.59 -0.82 -8.94
CA LEU A 67 1.37 -0.34 -8.29
C LEU A 67 0.20 -0.59 -9.25
N TYR A 68 -0.64 -1.53 -8.87
CA TYR A 68 -1.85 -1.86 -9.61
C TYR A 68 -2.98 -0.95 -9.16
N PHE A 69 -3.72 -0.36 -10.10
CA PHE A 69 -4.98 0.32 -9.79
C PHE A 69 -6.03 0.14 -10.90
N CYS A 70 -7.29 0.01 -10.49
CA CYS A 70 -8.43 0.07 -11.41
C CYS A 70 -8.73 1.52 -11.79
N PRO A 71 -8.73 1.90 -13.08
CA PRO A 71 -9.04 3.26 -13.51
C PRO A 71 -10.43 3.76 -13.08
N ALA A 72 -11.44 2.87 -13.11
CA ALA A 72 -12.79 3.23 -12.68
C ALA A 72 -12.84 3.58 -11.18
N PHE A 73 -12.09 2.85 -10.36
CA PHE A 73 -11.92 3.15 -8.94
C PHE A 73 -11.09 4.42 -8.73
N SER A 74 -9.96 4.58 -9.42
CA SER A 74 -9.14 5.81 -9.34
C SER A 74 -9.95 7.07 -9.66
N ALA A 75 -10.85 6.99 -10.63
CA ALA A 75 -11.69 8.12 -11.04
C ALA A 75 -12.69 8.57 -9.96
N THR A 76 -12.97 7.75 -8.93
CA THR A 76 -13.82 8.15 -7.80
C THR A 76 -13.06 8.84 -6.68
N LEU A 77 -11.72 8.78 -6.71
CA LEU A 77 -10.85 9.36 -5.70
C LEU A 77 -10.64 10.84 -5.93
N ASP A 78 -10.70 11.63 -4.86
CA ASP A 78 -10.14 12.97 -4.90
C ASP A 78 -8.58 12.92 -4.92
N ASP A 79 -7.95 14.08 -5.13
CA ASP A 79 -6.49 14.15 -5.21
C ASP A 79 -5.80 13.71 -3.91
N LYS A 80 -6.39 14.01 -2.74
CA LYS A 80 -5.80 13.64 -1.44
C LYS A 80 -5.90 12.13 -1.22
N GLU A 81 -7.04 11.54 -1.56
CA GLU A 81 -7.26 10.11 -1.49
C GLU A 81 -6.32 9.33 -2.41
N ARG A 82 -6.12 9.82 -3.65
CA ARG A 82 -5.23 9.19 -4.62
C ARG A 82 -3.76 9.28 -4.19
N ILE A 83 -3.31 10.45 -3.71
CA ILE A 83 -1.96 10.64 -3.15
C ILE A 83 -1.75 9.71 -1.96
N PHE A 84 -2.71 9.66 -1.03
CA PHE A 84 -2.64 8.76 0.12
C PHE A 84 -2.57 7.29 -0.31
N LEU A 85 -3.48 6.84 -1.19
CA LEU A 85 -3.53 5.45 -1.64
C LEU A 85 -2.23 5.04 -2.30
N GLN A 86 -1.68 5.88 -3.17
CA GLN A 86 -0.41 5.61 -3.81
C GLN A 86 0.73 5.48 -2.80
N ALA A 87 0.79 6.38 -1.81
CA ALA A 87 1.79 6.30 -0.75
C ALA A 87 1.63 5.05 0.12
N HIS A 88 0.39 4.69 0.44
CA HIS A 88 0.02 3.50 1.20
C HIS A 88 0.54 2.22 0.54
N LEU A 89 0.32 2.06 -0.76
CA LEU A 89 0.83 0.90 -1.50
C LEU A 89 2.36 0.85 -1.51
N ILE A 90 3.04 1.99 -1.72
CA ILE A 90 4.51 2.07 -1.63
C ILE A 90 4.98 1.64 -0.23
N TRP A 91 4.27 2.07 0.81
CA TRP A 91 4.65 1.78 2.19
C TRP A 91 4.38 0.34 2.63
N HIS A 92 3.46 -0.40 1.99
CA HIS A 92 3.44 -1.86 2.13
C HIS A 92 4.75 -2.51 1.69
N CYS A 93 5.39 -1.97 0.65
CA CYS A 93 6.68 -2.46 0.19
C CYS A 93 7.79 -2.17 1.22
N VAL A 94 7.85 -0.93 1.72
CA VAL A 94 8.80 -0.50 2.75
C VAL A 94 8.63 -1.31 4.04
N ALA A 95 7.39 -1.54 4.46
CA ALA A 95 7.07 -2.29 5.67
C ALA A 95 7.30 -3.81 5.55
N GLY A 96 7.58 -4.33 4.35
CA GLY A 96 7.75 -5.76 4.12
C GLY A 96 6.44 -6.55 4.06
N HIS A 97 5.31 -5.86 3.91
CA HIS A 97 3.96 -6.45 3.83
C HIS A 97 3.65 -7.10 2.47
N LEU A 98 4.64 -7.17 1.57
CA LEU A 98 4.56 -7.97 0.35
C LEU A 98 4.35 -9.46 0.66
N THR A 99 4.77 -9.90 1.86
CA THR A 99 4.52 -11.25 2.37
C THR A 99 3.52 -11.24 3.52
N ALA A 100 2.84 -12.37 3.74
CA ALA A 100 1.97 -12.58 4.88
C ALA A 100 2.44 -13.83 5.66
N PRO A 101 2.52 -13.77 7.00
CA PRO A 101 2.72 -14.95 7.81
C PRO A 101 1.50 -15.88 7.73
N LEU A 102 1.67 -17.13 8.14
CA LEU A 102 0.55 -18.03 8.36
C LEU A 102 -0.27 -17.55 9.56
N VAL A 103 -1.41 -16.93 9.28
CA VAL A 103 -2.31 -16.30 10.26
C VAL A 103 -3.70 -16.91 10.20
N ALA A 104 -4.38 -16.97 11.34
CA ALA A 104 -5.73 -17.50 11.43
C ALA A 104 -6.80 -16.62 10.73
N SER A 105 -6.49 -15.33 10.53
CA SER A 105 -7.41 -14.38 9.90
C SER A 105 -6.63 -13.44 8.98
N PRO A 106 -6.69 -13.63 7.65
CA PRO A 106 -6.07 -12.73 6.68
C PRO A 106 -6.62 -11.30 6.78
N HIS A 107 -7.93 -11.14 7.02
CA HIS A 107 -8.57 -9.83 7.21
C HIS A 107 -7.93 -9.04 8.35
N ARG A 108 -7.81 -9.64 9.55
CA ARG A 108 -7.15 -8.96 10.68
C ARG A 108 -5.69 -8.64 10.40
N TRP A 109 -5.00 -9.49 9.64
CA TRP A 109 -3.61 -9.23 9.26
C TRP A 109 -3.51 -8.03 8.34
N HIS A 110 -4.40 -7.93 7.35
CA HIS A 110 -4.47 -6.78 6.47
C HIS A 110 -4.76 -5.48 7.24
N LEU A 111 -5.78 -5.48 8.12
CA LEU A 111 -6.05 -4.32 8.98
C LEU A 111 -4.83 -3.90 9.82
N ALA A 112 -4.05 -4.86 10.31
CA ALA A 112 -2.86 -4.57 11.09
C ALA A 112 -1.72 -3.98 10.23
N CYS A 113 -1.53 -4.50 9.02
CA CYS A 113 -0.58 -3.94 8.04
C CYS A 113 -0.95 -2.49 7.69
N ASP A 114 -2.22 -2.24 7.39
CA ASP A 114 -2.73 -0.91 7.01
C ASP A 114 -2.55 0.08 8.16
N HIS A 115 -2.85 -0.34 9.39
CA HIS A 115 -2.65 0.49 10.57
C HIS A 115 -1.18 0.93 10.72
N GLU A 116 -0.25 -0.02 10.58
CA GLU A 116 1.18 0.25 10.73
C GLU A 116 1.67 1.21 9.65
N VAL A 117 1.29 0.97 8.40
CA VAL A 117 1.57 1.85 7.25
C VAL A 117 0.98 3.25 7.48
N ASN A 118 -0.30 3.34 7.84
CA ASN A 118 -1.00 4.62 8.00
C ASN A 118 -0.43 5.43 9.16
N SER A 119 0.07 4.77 10.21
CA SER A 119 0.79 5.44 11.30
C SER A 119 2.06 6.14 10.80
N MET A 120 2.82 5.49 9.90
CA MET A 120 4.04 6.07 9.32
C MET A 120 3.72 7.19 8.33
N LEU A 121 2.71 7.01 7.47
CA LEU A 121 2.26 8.04 6.53
C LEU A 121 1.79 9.30 7.25
N LEU A 122 1.03 9.15 8.34
CA LEU A 122 0.61 10.29 9.14
C LEU A 122 1.81 11.03 9.74
N LYS A 123 2.85 10.31 10.18
CA LYS A 123 4.09 10.95 10.66
C LYS A 123 4.87 11.65 9.57
N LEU A 124 4.87 11.12 8.34
CA LEU A 124 5.45 11.77 7.17
C LEU A 124 4.69 13.03 6.72
N GLY A 125 3.58 13.37 7.37
CA GLY A 125 2.77 14.53 7.00
C GLY A 125 1.78 14.27 5.87
N ILE A 126 1.60 13.02 5.46
CA ILE A 126 0.55 12.64 4.52
C ILE A 126 -0.78 12.60 5.28
N SER A 127 -1.76 13.37 4.79
CA SER A 127 -3.10 13.39 5.37
C SER A 127 -3.84 12.08 5.08
N LEU A 128 -4.41 11.48 6.12
CA LEU A 128 -5.25 10.29 5.98
C LEU A 128 -6.67 10.69 5.56
N PRO A 129 -7.26 10.05 4.54
CA PRO A 129 -8.68 10.25 4.22
C PRO A 129 -9.56 9.72 5.36
N SER A 130 -10.81 10.18 5.43
CA SER A 130 -11.75 9.81 6.50
C SER A 130 -11.99 8.30 6.64
N ARG A 131 -11.84 7.58 5.54
CA ARG A 131 -11.97 6.12 5.45
C ARG A 131 -10.68 5.34 5.66
N ALA A 132 -9.53 6.00 5.88
CA ALA A 132 -8.29 5.29 6.15
C ALA A 132 -8.26 4.72 7.56
N LEU A 133 -7.85 3.46 7.65
CA LEU A 133 -7.80 2.73 8.90
C LEU A 133 -6.71 3.26 9.83
N LEU A 134 -7.07 3.64 11.05
CA LEU A 134 -6.13 3.94 12.11
C LEU A 134 -6.76 3.67 13.47
N PHE A 135 -6.07 2.93 14.34
CA PHE A 135 -6.48 2.65 15.71
C PHE A 135 -5.66 3.55 16.65
N PRO A 136 -6.21 4.69 17.13
CA PRO A 136 -5.39 5.71 17.80
C PRO A 136 -4.66 5.22 19.06
N THR A 137 -5.23 4.26 19.78
CA THR A 137 -4.64 3.66 20.98
C THR A 137 -3.43 2.77 20.71
N TYR A 138 -3.25 2.34 19.46
CA TYR A 138 -2.14 1.49 19.00
C TYR A 138 -1.21 2.22 18.03
N PHE A 139 -1.29 3.56 17.95
CA PHE A 139 -0.49 4.34 17.02
C PHE A 139 1.01 4.00 17.06
N GLY A 140 1.58 3.70 15.88
CA GLY A 140 3.00 3.35 15.73
C GLY A 140 3.39 1.95 16.23
N ARG A 141 2.41 1.12 16.63
CA ARG A 141 2.64 -0.29 16.96
C ARG A 141 2.84 -1.12 15.71
N SER A 142 3.58 -2.20 15.86
CA SER A 142 3.87 -3.09 14.75
C SER A 142 2.62 -3.85 14.27
N ALA A 143 2.62 -4.28 13.01
CA ALA A 143 1.53 -5.10 12.45
C ALA A 143 1.28 -6.37 13.29
N ILE A 144 2.32 -6.99 13.85
CA ILE A 144 2.14 -8.18 14.70
C ILE A 144 1.49 -7.86 16.05
N GLU A 145 1.85 -6.75 16.69
CA GLU A 145 1.21 -6.30 17.95
C GLU A 145 -0.27 -5.95 17.71
N VAL A 146 -0.56 -5.23 16.63
CA VAL A 146 -1.91 -4.82 16.26
C VAL A 146 -2.75 -6.04 15.88
N TYR A 147 -2.19 -6.98 15.13
CA TYR A 147 -2.85 -8.25 14.77
C TYR A 147 -3.28 -9.04 16.01
N GLN A 148 -2.39 -9.15 17.00
CA GLN A 148 -2.68 -9.83 18.27
C GLN A 148 -3.78 -9.11 19.04
N TRP A 149 -3.71 -7.78 19.13
CA TRP A 149 -4.74 -6.98 19.78
C TRP A 149 -6.11 -7.10 19.11
N LEU A 150 -6.16 -7.12 17.77
CA LEU A 150 -7.39 -7.26 16.99
C LEU A 150 -8.15 -8.57 17.27
N SER A 151 -7.52 -9.58 17.88
CA SER A 151 -8.22 -10.79 18.33
C SER A 151 -9.25 -10.52 19.43
N GLY A 152 -9.05 -9.47 20.24
CA GLY A 152 -9.99 -9.00 21.27
C GLY A 152 -10.83 -7.81 20.83
N HIS A 153 -10.66 -7.31 19.61
CA HIS A 153 -11.47 -6.21 19.08
C HIS A 153 -12.92 -6.68 18.87
N PRO A 154 -13.94 -5.92 19.31
CA PRO A 154 -15.32 -6.42 19.32
C PRO A 154 -15.91 -6.61 17.91
N ARG A 155 -15.47 -5.81 16.92
CA ARG A 155 -16.01 -5.85 15.55
C ARG A 155 -14.97 -5.57 14.45
N PRO A 156 -13.87 -6.33 14.36
CA PRO A 156 -12.87 -6.16 13.29
C PRO A 156 -13.45 -6.36 11.88
N GLN A 157 -14.59 -7.04 11.74
CA GLN A 157 -15.30 -7.22 10.48
C GLN A 157 -16.00 -5.95 9.95
N ASP A 158 -16.23 -4.95 10.81
CA ASP A 158 -16.85 -3.69 10.42
C ASP A 158 -15.81 -2.72 9.82
N GLU A 159 -14.52 -3.00 10.04
CA GLU A 159 -13.40 -2.25 9.50
C GLU A 159 -13.09 -2.68 8.06
N THR A 160 -12.76 -1.70 7.21
CA THR A 160 -12.48 -1.93 5.79
C THR A 160 -11.14 -1.34 5.38
N SER A 161 -10.43 -2.05 4.50
CA SER A 161 -9.21 -1.59 3.86
C SER A 161 -9.54 -0.88 2.55
N LEU A 162 -8.70 0.08 2.15
CA LEU A 162 -8.90 0.86 0.92
C LEU A 162 -8.24 0.22 -0.31
N ASP A 163 -7.42 -0.79 -0.08
CA ASP A 163 -6.67 -1.53 -1.06
C ASP A 163 -6.93 -3.05 -0.90
N VAL A 164 -6.21 -3.84 -1.68
CA VAL A 164 -6.18 -5.29 -1.60
C VAL A 164 -4.80 -5.68 -1.10
N HIS A 165 -4.73 -6.45 -0.01
CA HIS A 165 -3.46 -6.88 0.56
C HIS A 165 -2.56 -7.54 -0.51
N PRO A 166 -1.25 -7.21 -0.58
CA PRO A 166 -0.33 -7.79 -1.57
C PRO A 166 -0.39 -9.31 -1.71
N ALA A 167 -0.47 -10.02 -0.58
CA ALA A 167 -0.55 -11.48 -0.55
C ALA A 167 -1.82 -12.07 -1.19
N ALA A 168 -2.90 -11.30 -1.35
CA ALA A 168 -4.09 -11.76 -2.06
C ALA A 168 -3.85 -11.93 -3.56
N LEU A 169 -2.89 -11.21 -4.14
CA LEU A 169 -2.52 -11.33 -5.56
C LEU A 169 -1.93 -12.71 -5.91
N TRP A 170 -1.32 -13.38 -4.92
CA TRP A 170 -0.66 -14.68 -5.12
C TRP A 170 -1.62 -15.79 -5.52
N ALA A 171 -2.87 -15.72 -5.02
CA ALA A 171 -3.89 -16.70 -5.31
C ALA A 171 -4.28 -16.73 -6.80
N HIS A 172 -4.02 -15.63 -7.51
CA HIS A 172 -4.35 -15.48 -8.92
C HIS A 172 -3.17 -15.80 -9.83
N ASN A 173 -1.97 -15.32 -9.48
CA ASN A 173 -0.78 -15.62 -10.24
C ASN A 173 0.47 -15.64 -9.35
N SER A 174 1.14 -16.78 -9.34
CA SER A 174 2.38 -17.01 -8.61
C SER A 174 3.52 -16.02 -8.98
N SER A 175 3.47 -15.37 -10.14
CA SER A 175 4.45 -14.35 -10.53
C SER A 175 4.41 -13.10 -9.64
N HIS A 176 3.28 -12.85 -8.95
CA HIS A 176 3.16 -11.76 -7.98
C HIS A 176 3.76 -12.11 -6.61
N MET A 177 4.16 -13.36 -6.38
CA MET A 177 4.82 -13.74 -5.14
C MET A 177 6.22 -13.08 -5.10
N PRO A 178 6.56 -12.33 -4.04
CA PRO A 178 7.86 -11.70 -3.95
C PRO A 178 8.95 -12.76 -3.71
N ASP A 179 9.99 -12.76 -4.54
CA ASP A 179 11.18 -13.57 -4.29
C ASP A 179 12.08 -12.92 -3.22
N LEU A 180 13.04 -13.69 -2.69
CA LEU A 180 13.97 -13.20 -1.66
C LEU A 180 14.82 -12.00 -2.13
N GLY A 181 15.07 -11.90 -3.44
CA GLY A 181 15.80 -10.79 -4.03
C GLY A 181 14.99 -9.49 -3.96
N LEU A 182 13.70 -9.54 -4.31
CA LEU A 182 12.79 -8.41 -4.21
C LEU A 182 12.60 -7.95 -2.76
N ILE A 183 12.42 -8.90 -1.83
CA ILE A 183 12.35 -8.60 -0.39
C ILE A 183 13.63 -7.89 0.07
N GLY A 184 14.80 -8.43 -0.31
CA GLY A 184 16.08 -7.82 0.01
C GLY A 184 16.29 -6.43 -0.60
N LEU A 185 15.75 -6.19 -1.80
CA LEU A 185 15.76 -4.86 -2.44
C LEU A 185 14.93 -3.86 -1.64
N TRP A 186 13.72 -4.22 -1.21
CA TRP A 186 12.87 -3.32 -0.44
C TRP A 186 13.42 -3.00 0.95
N ARG A 187 14.05 -3.97 1.63
CA ARG A 187 14.79 -3.69 2.87
C ARG A 187 15.90 -2.66 2.66
N ARG A 188 16.70 -2.80 1.60
CA ARG A 188 17.74 -1.81 1.27
C ARG A 188 17.14 -0.44 0.95
N ARG A 189 16.01 -0.39 0.23
CA ARG A 189 15.30 0.85 -0.08
C ARG A 189 14.73 1.53 1.16
N ALA A 190 14.24 0.77 2.14
CA ALA A 190 13.83 1.30 3.43
C ALA A 190 15.02 1.96 4.16
N HIS A 191 16.18 1.29 4.21
CA HIS A 191 17.40 1.87 4.79
C HIS A 191 17.86 3.14 4.06
N LEU A 192 17.77 3.17 2.74
CA LEU A 192 18.05 4.36 1.94
C LEU A 192 17.07 5.50 2.30
N ALA A 193 15.77 5.22 2.42
CA ALA A 193 14.77 6.20 2.82
C ALA A 193 15.06 6.83 4.19
N ALA A 194 15.62 6.07 5.14
CA ALA A 194 16.03 6.60 6.45
C ALA A 194 17.23 7.57 6.38
N GLN A 195 17.98 7.54 5.28
CA GLN A 195 19.17 8.37 5.04
C GLN A 195 18.89 9.55 4.09
N GLU A 196 17.66 9.67 3.59
CA GLU A 196 17.28 10.71 2.63
C GLU A 196 17.37 12.13 3.22
N ALA A 197 17.65 13.08 2.32
CA ALA A 197 17.67 14.51 2.63
C ALA A 197 16.48 15.20 1.91
N PRO A 198 15.68 16.02 2.60
CA PRO A 198 15.76 16.33 4.04
C PRO A 198 15.39 15.11 4.90
N ALA A 199 15.93 15.08 6.12
CA ALA A 199 15.71 13.98 7.05
C ALA A 199 14.21 13.79 7.34
N ILE A 200 13.76 12.54 7.28
CA ILE A 200 12.41 12.14 7.68
C ILE A 200 12.27 12.13 9.21
N PRO A 201 11.05 12.20 9.78
CA PRO A 201 10.84 12.16 11.22
C PRO A 201 11.45 10.90 11.87
N SER A 202 12.02 11.03 13.07
CA SER A 202 12.80 9.96 13.73
C SER A 202 12.05 8.64 13.86
N MET A 203 10.76 8.67 14.21
CA MET A 203 9.92 7.46 14.28
C MET A 203 9.88 6.70 12.94
N VAL A 204 9.83 7.44 11.83
CA VAL A 204 9.78 6.86 10.48
C VAL A 204 11.16 6.36 10.06
N ALA A 205 12.23 7.08 10.41
CA ALA A 205 13.60 6.62 10.19
C ALA A 205 13.90 5.32 10.96
N GLU A 206 13.55 5.25 12.24
CA GLU A 206 13.69 4.06 13.09
C GLU A 206 12.90 2.88 12.53
N PHE A 207 11.66 3.12 12.08
CA PHE A 207 10.86 2.12 11.39
C PHE A 207 11.59 1.55 10.17
N CYS A 208 12.07 2.42 9.28
CA CYS A 208 12.77 2.03 8.07
C CYS A 208 14.05 1.21 8.33
N LEU A 209 14.80 1.56 9.39
CA LEU A 209 16.02 0.84 9.79
C LEU A 209 15.73 -0.53 10.43
N ALA A 210 14.51 -0.77 10.90
CA ALA A 210 14.11 -2.01 11.56
C ALA A 210 13.54 -3.07 10.59
N ARG A 211 13.57 -2.84 9.27
CA ARG A 211 12.95 -3.69 8.24
C ARG A 211 13.93 -4.63 7.55
#